data_AF-A0A2W5ZM81-F1
#
_entry.id   AF-A0A2W5ZM81-F1
#
_cell.length_a   1.000
_cell.length_b   1.000
_cell.length_c   1.000
_cell.angle_alpha   90.00
_cell.angle_beta   90.00
_cell.angle_gamma   90.00
#
_symmetry.space_group_name_H-M   'P 1'
#
loop_
_entity.id
_entity.type
_entity.pdbx_description
1 polymer ?
#
loop_
_entity_poly.entity_id
_entity_poly.type
_entity_poly.pdbx_seq_one_letter_code
_entity_poly.pdbx_strand_id
1 'polypeptide(L)'
;MTNDDVIHRSRLRLFALAREMGSVRAACRLLGVHHSTYYRWRRQLVRFGPELLRPRERRQPRMPNAIPPMVEQRILALALAYPGWGPDRLSLELGREKWGGLKVSANGVWRVLKRHGLNT
;
A
#
# COMPACT_ATOMS: atom_id res chain seq x y z
N MET A 1 16.75 16.86 -3.99
CA MET A 1 16.02 16.77 -2.71
C MET A 1 14.59 16.39 -3.02
N THR A 2 14.06 15.28 -2.48
CA THR A 2 12.69 14.84 -2.78
C THR A 2 11.67 15.64 -1.96
N ASN A 3 10.40 15.64 -2.38
CA ASN A 3 9.32 16.27 -1.58
C ASN A 3 9.23 15.63 -0.18
N ASP A 4 9.47 14.31 -0.10
CA ASP A 4 9.46 13.58 1.16
C ASP A 4 10.57 14.03 2.12
N ASP A 5 11.76 14.35 1.60
CA ASP A 5 12.87 14.90 2.40
C ASP A 5 12.52 16.28 2.98
N VAL A 6 11.84 17.13 2.20
CA VAL A 6 11.38 18.45 2.65
C VAL A 6 10.37 18.31 3.78
N ILE A 7 9.39 17.42 3.62
CA ILE A 7 8.37 17.16 4.65
C ILE A 7 9.02 16.58 5.90
N HIS A 8 9.95 15.64 5.75
CA HIS A 8 10.66 15.04 6.88
C HIS A 8 11.45 16.08 7.68
N ARG A 9 12.21 16.95 7.00
CA ARG A 9 12.95 18.04 7.63
C ARG A 9 12.01 19.02 8.35
N SER A 10 10.88 19.38 7.74
CA SER A 10 9.88 20.25 8.36
C SER A 10 9.32 19.65 9.66
N ARG A 11 9.03 18.34 9.66
CA ARG A 11 8.58 17.61 10.85
C ARG A 11 9.62 17.59 11.96
N LEU A 12 10.90 17.38 11.64
CA LEU A 12 11.99 17.45 12.63
C LEU A 12 12.16 18.86 13.19
N ARG A 13 12.06 19.89 12.34
CA ARG A 13 12.13 21.29 12.74
C ARG A 13 11.04 21.65 13.75
N LEU A 14 9.84 21.09 13.64
CA LEU A 14 8.77 21.29 14.63
C LEU A 14 9.20 20.85 16.04
N PHE A 15 9.92 19.73 16.17
CA PHE A 15 10.40 19.25 17.47
C PHE A 15 11.54 20.11 18.02
N ALA A 16 12.47 20.56 17.16
CA ALA A 16 13.52 21.50 17.57
C ALA A 16 12.91 22.81 18.08
N LEU A 17 11.99 23.40 17.31
CA LEU A 17 11.30 24.64 17.66
C LEU A 17 10.48 24.50 18.96
N ALA A 18 9.80 23.37 19.15
CA ALA A 18 9.06 23.12 20.39
C ALA A 18 9.96 23.08 21.62
N ARG A 19 11.21 22.63 21.49
CA ARG A 19 12.22 22.64 22.57
C ARG A 19 12.75 24.06 22.81
N GLU A 20 13.12 24.78 21.75
CA GLU A 20 13.62 26.15 21.82
C GLU A 20 12.59 27.11 22.45
N MET A 21 11.33 27.00 22.08
CA MET A 21 10.26 27.88 22.58
C MET A 21 9.70 27.45 23.95
N GLY A 22 10.03 26.25 24.44
CA GLY A 22 9.40 25.65 25.63
C GLY A 22 7.88 25.43 25.51
N SER A 23 7.28 25.65 24.33
CA SER A 23 5.83 25.60 24.11
C SER A 23 5.49 24.89 22.81
N VAL A 24 4.91 23.69 22.95
CA VAL A 24 4.43 22.87 21.82
C VAL A 24 3.36 23.60 21.02
N ARG A 25 2.42 24.27 21.70
CA ARG A 25 1.30 24.97 21.03
C ARG A 25 1.80 26.15 20.18
N ALA A 26 2.79 26.90 20.67
CA ALA A 26 3.39 28.01 19.93
C ALA A 26 4.12 27.50 18.67
N ALA A 27 4.97 26.48 18.82
CA ALA A 27 5.68 25.87 17.69
C ALA A 27 4.73 25.27 16.64
N CYS A 28 3.67 24.60 17.09
CA CYS A 28 2.63 24.05 16.23
C CYS A 28 1.90 25.15 15.44
N ARG A 29 1.55 26.27 16.09
CA ARG A 29 0.90 27.42 15.43
C ARG A 29 1.80 28.05 14.37
N LEU A 30 3.10 28.19 14.65
CA LEU A 30 4.07 28.78 13.74
C LEU A 30 4.25 27.95 12.46
N LEU A 31 4.23 26.62 12.58
CA LEU A 31 4.39 25.70 11.44
C LEU A 31 3.05 25.25 10.83
N GLY A 32 1.92 25.79 11.27
CA GLY A 32 0.60 25.44 10.75
C GLY A 32 0.19 23.98 11.03
N VAL A 33 0.73 23.36 12.08
CA VAL A 33 0.45 21.97 12.46
C VAL A 33 -0.50 21.96 13.65
N HIS A 34 -1.55 21.14 13.60
CA HIS A 34 -2.41 20.96 14.77
C HIS A 34 -1.68 20.24 15.91
N HIS A 35 -1.81 20.70 17.15
CA HIS A 35 -1.08 20.18 18.31
C HIS A 35 -1.31 18.68 18.56
N SER A 36 -2.47 18.11 18.19
CA SER A 36 -2.69 16.65 18.29
C SER A 36 -1.77 15.84 17.37
N THR A 37 -1.38 16.41 16.22
CA THR A 37 -0.42 15.81 15.28
C THR A 37 0.97 15.73 15.90
N TYR A 38 1.39 16.77 16.64
CA TYR A 38 2.65 16.75 17.38
C TYR A 38 2.72 15.57 18.35
N TYR A 39 1.70 15.39 19.20
CA TYR A 39 1.70 14.28 20.16
C TYR A 39 1.63 12.91 19.48
N ARG A 40 0.93 12.79 18.35
CA ARG A 40 0.93 11.58 17.53
C ARG A 40 2.33 11.24 17.02
N TRP A 41 3.03 12.23 16.44
CA TRP A 41 4.40 12.09 15.97
C TRP A 41 5.40 11.87 17.10
N ARG A 42 5.21 12.49 18.26
CA ARG A 42 6.08 12.30 19.43
C ARG A 42 6.08 10.84 19.88
N ARG A 43 4.91 10.20 19.96
CA ARG A 43 4.82 8.76 20.29
C ARG A 43 5.57 7.89 19.30
N GLN A 44 5.50 8.25 18.02
CA GLN A 44 6.20 7.54 16.95
C GLN A 44 7.73 7.72 17.04
N LEU A 45 8.19 8.96 17.25
CA LEU A 45 9.60 9.30 17.38
C LEU A 45 10.23 8.61 18.59
N VAL A 46 9.57 8.63 19.75
CA VAL A 46 10.09 7.98 20.97
C VAL A 46 10.19 6.46 20.80
N ARG A 47 9.23 5.84 20.12
CA ARG A 47 9.17 4.38 19.99
C ARG A 47 10.06 3.82 18.87
N PHE A 48 10.20 4.55 17.76
CA PHE A 48 10.79 4.03 16.53
C PHE A 48 11.90 4.92 15.94
N GLY A 49 12.21 6.04 16.58
CA GLY A 49 13.22 6.99 16.11
C GLY A 49 12.70 8.01 15.09
N PRO A 50 13.58 8.93 14.65
CA PRO A 50 13.22 10.06 13.79
C PRO A 50 12.75 9.62 12.39
N GLU A 51 13.29 8.53 11.86
CA GLU A 51 12.95 8.02 10.52
C GLU A 51 11.45 7.75 10.34
N LEU A 52 10.72 7.43 11.42
CA LEU A 52 9.27 7.22 11.35
C LEU A 52 8.48 8.51 11.04
N LEU A 53 9.13 9.68 11.12
CA LEU A 53 8.55 10.95 10.69
C LEU A 53 8.66 11.16 9.18
N ARG A 54 9.34 10.31 8.42
CA ARG A 54 9.28 10.40 6.96
C ARG A 54 7.85 10.15 6.47
N PRO A 55 7.39 10.83 5.40
CA PRO A 55 6.18 10.41 4.71
C PRO A 55 6.26 8.92 4.37
N ARG A 56 5.19 8.19 4.66
CA ARG A 56 5.06 6.79 4.28
C ARG A 56 4.15 6.74 3.09
N GLU A 57 4.50 5.87 2.15
CA GLU A 57 3.62 5.57 1.04
C GLU A 57 2.27 5.10 1.59
N ARG A 58 1.18 5.66 1.03
CA ARG A 58 -0.15 5.22 1.39
C ARG A 58 -0.31 3.80 0.89
N ARG A 59 -0.57 2.87 1.82
CA ARG A 59 -0.91 1.50 1.47
C ARG A 59 -2.07 1.50 0.47
N GLN A 60 -1.94 0.75 -0.61
CA GLN A 60 -3.06 0.51 -1.51
C GLN A 60 -4.26 -0.09 -0.74
N PRO A 61 -5.48 0.36 -1.01
CA PRO A 61 -6.66 -0.13 -0.31
C PRO A 61 -6.87 -1.63 -0.59
N ARG A 62 -7.28 -2.37 0.43
CA ARG A 62 -7.75 -3.75 0.26
C ARG A 62 -9.20 -3.70 -0.21
N MET A 63 -9.44 -4.08 -1.47
CA MET A 63 -10.79 -4.14 -2.01
C MET A 63 -11.54 -5.35 -1.42
N PRO A 64 -12.80 -5.21 -0.97
CA PRO A 64 -13.59 -6.32 -0.42
C PRO A 64 -13.72 -7.50 -1.40
N ASN A 65 -13.82 -7.18 -2.69
CA ASN A 65 -13.98 -8.16 -3.76
C ASN A 65 -12.63 -8.54 -4.41
N ALA A 66 -11.51 -8.35 -3.70
CA ALA A 66 -10.22 -8.78 -4.19
C ALA A 66 -10.18 -10.31 -4.26
N ILE A 67 -9.62 -10.83 -5.36
CA ILE A 67 -9.39 -12.26 -5.52
C ILE A 67 -8.45 -12.73 -4.40
N PRO A 68 -8.80 -13.80 -3.65
CA PRO A 68 -7.93 -14.31 -2.60
C PRO A 68 -6.55 -14.72 -3.14
N PRO A 69 -5.46 -14.54 -2.36
CA PRO A 69 -4.11 -14.86 -2.83
C PRO A 69 -3.94 -16.29 -3.35
N MET A 70 -4.62 -17.26 -2.73
CA MET A 70 -4.62 -18.67 -3.18
C MET A 70 -5.21 -18.84 -4.58
N VAL A 71 -6.30 -18.13 -4.88
CA VAL A 71 -6.97 -18.19 -6.20
C VAL A 71 -6.11 -17.47 -7.23
N GLU A 72 -5.50 -16.34 -6.86
CA GLU A 72 -4.55 -15.62 -7.69
C GLU A 72 -3.34 -16.48 -8.08
N GLN A 73 -2.74 -17.20 -7.13
CA GLN A 73 -1.65 -18.13 -7.42
C GLN A 73 -2.05 -19.25 -8.39
N ARG A 74 -3.27 -19.79 -8.27
CA ARG A 74 -3.77 -20.81 -9.20
C ARG A 74 -3.99 -20.26 -10.61
N ILE A 75 -4.51 -19.03 -10.73
CA ILE A 75 -4.63 -18.33 -12.01
C ILE A 75 -3.25 -18.22 -12.67
N LEU A 76 -2.24 -17.77 -11.92
CA LEU A 76 -0.88 -17.60 -12.44
C LEU A 76 -0.26 -18.94 -12.83
N ALA A 77 -0.41 -19.98 -12.01
CA ALA A 77 0.11 -21.31 -12.32
C ALA A 77 -0.46 -21.87 -13.63
N LEU A 78 -1.77 -21.73 -13.84
CA LEU A 78 -2.42 -22.16 -15.09
C LEU A 78 -1.99 -21.32 -16.29
N ALA A 79 -1.86 -20.00 -16.13
CA ALA A 79 -1.39 -19.13 -17.21
C ALA A 79 0.04 -19.46 -17.64
N LEU A 80 0.92 -19.78 -16.68
CA LEU A 80 2.29 -20.21 -16.96
C LEU A 80 2.36 -21.61 -17.58
N ALA A 81 1.51 -22.54 -17.14
CA ALA A 81 1.44 -23.89 -17.71
C ALA A 81 0.86 -23.89 -19.15
N TYR A 82 -0.04 -22.95 -19.45
CA TYR A 82 -0.71 -22.84 -20.74
C TYR A 82 -0.70 -21.41 -21.30
N PRO A 83 0.45 -20.91 -21.80
CA PRO A 83 0.60 -19.51 -22.23
C PRO A 83 -0.32 -19.06 -23.37
N GLY A 84 -0.80 -20.01 -24.19
CA GLY A 84 -1.75 -19.72 -25.27
C GLY A 84 -3.20 -19.54 -24.80
N TRP A 85 -3.49 -19.68 -23.51
CA TRP A 85 -4.85 -19.54 -22.99
C TRP A 85 -5.13 -18.10 -22.58
N GLY A 86 -6.09 -17.49 -23.26
CA GLY A 86 -6.62 -16.19 -22.87
C GLY A 86 -7.43 -16.24 -21.56
N PRO A 87 -7.79 -15.07 -21.01
CA PRO A 87 -8.52 -14.95 -19.75
C PRO A 87 -9.85 -15.73 -19.70
N ASP A 88 -10.57 -15.79 -20.82
CA ASP A 88 -11.83 -16.54 -20.92
C ASP A 88 -11.61 -18.06 -20.77
N ARG A 89 -10.57 -18.58 -21.44
CA ARG A 89 -10.24 -20.00 -21.37
C ARG A 89 -9.73 -20.39 -19.99
N LEU A 90 -8.88 -19.55 -19.39
CA LEU A 90 -8.42 -19.74 -18.01
C LEU A 90 -9.58 -19.72 -17.01
N SER A 91 -10.51 -18.77 -17.15
CA SER A 91 -11.73 -18.68 -16.33
C SER A 91 -12.56 -19.97 -16.42
N LEU A 92 -12.77 -20.48 -17.64
CA LEU A 92 -13.52 -21.72 -17.86
C LEU A 92 -12.81 -22.93 -17.23
N GLU A 93 -11.50 -23.05 -17.43
CA GLU A 93 -10.73 -24.19 -16.93
C GLU A 93 -10.66 -24.17 -15.40
N LEU A 94 -10.45 -23.02 -14.76
CA LEU A 94 -10.49 -22.87 -13.30
C LEU A 94 -11.81 -23.35 -12.69
N GLY A 95 -12.92 -23.16 -13.40
CA GLY A 95 -14.25 -23.61 -12.99
C GLY A 95 -14.45 -25.14 -13.05
N ARG A 96 -13.52 -25.90 -13.66
CA ARG A 96 -13.59 -27.36 -13.73
C ARG A 96 -13.11 -27.99 -12.42
N GLU A 97 -13.70 -29.12 -12.06
CA GLU A 97 -13.40 -29.83 -10.82
C GLU A 97 -11.93 -30.26 -10.70
N LYS A 98 -11.31 -30.68 -11.83
CA LYS A 98 -9.87 -31.01 -11.90
C LYS A 98 -8.93 -29.88 -11.44
N TRP A 99 -9.38 -28.62 -11.47
CA TRP A 99 -8.63 -27.45 -11.05
C TRP A 99 -9.20 -26.81 -9.77
N GLY A 100 -10.17 -27.48 -9.14
CA GLY A 100 -10.76 -27.10 -7.87
C GLY A 100 -12.06 -26.29 -7.96
N GLY A 101 -12.72 -26.22 -9.12
CA GLY A 101 -14.06 -25.64 -9.25
C GLY A 101 -14.14 -24.13 -8.92
N LEU A 102 -13.07 -23.39 -9.17
CA LEU A 102 -12.94 -21.99 -8.80
C LEU A 102 -13.66 -21.09 -9.80
N LYS A 103 -14.82 -20.57 -9.39
CA LYS A 103 -15.60 -19.62 -10.18
C LYS A 103 -14.99 -18.21 -10.09
N VAL A 104 -14.15 -17.88 -11.06
CA VAL A 104 -13.58 -16.53 -11.25
C VAL A 104 -14.00 -16.03 -12.63
N SER A 105 -14.41 -14.75 -12.74
CA SER A 105 -14.75 -14.17 -14.03
C SER A 105 -13.52 -13.94 -14.91
N ALA A 106 -13.69 -13.98 -16.22
CA ALA A 106 -12.61 -13.70 -17.18
C ALA A 106 -11.93 -12.35 -16.94
N ASN A 107 -12.69 -11.30 -16.60
CA ASN A 107 -12.13 -9.99 -16.23
C ASN A 107 -11.33 -10.06 -14.92
N GLY A 108 -11.75 -10.87 -13.95
CA GLY A 108 -11.00 -11.12 -12.72
C GLY A 108 -9.64 -11.77 -13.01
N VAL A 109 -9.64 -12.77 -13.89
CA VAL A 109 -8.43 -13.42 -14.39
C VAL A 109 -7.53 -12.42 -15.12
N TRP A 110 -8.07 -11.66 -16.07
CA TRP A 110 -7.32 -10.65 -16.83
C TRP A 110 -6.66 -9.60 -15.92
N ARG A 111 -7.38 -9.08 -14.92
CA ARG A 111 -6.81 -8.13 -13.95
C ARG A 111 -5.64 -8.73 -13.16
N VAL A 112 -5.75 -10.01 -12.79
CA VAL A 112 -4.64 -10.73 -12.15
C VAL A 112 -3.45 -10.78 -13.09
N LEU A 113 -3.62 -11.28 -14.32
CA LEU A 113 -2.52 -11.38 -15.30
C LEU A 113 -1.86 -10.03 -15.58
N LYS A 114 -2.66 -8.97 -15.73
CA LYS A 114 -2.18 -7.60 -15.94
C LYS A 114 -1.33 -7.09 -14.77
N ARG A 115 -1.70 -7.37 -13.52
CA ARG A 115 -0.90 -6.98 -12.33
C ARG A 115 0.47 -7.66 -12.28
N HIS A 116 0.58 -8.85 -12.86
CA HIS A 116 1.81 -9.64 -12.91
C HIS A 116 2.56 -9.51 -14.24
N GLY A 117 2.14 -8.60 -15.13
CA GLY A 117 2.81 -8.38 -16.42
C GLY A 117 2.67 -9.55 -17.41
N LEU A 118 1.71 -10.44 -17.20
CA LEU A 118 1.44 -11.62 -18.05
C LEU A 118 0.33 -11.38 -19.08
N ASN A 119 -0.12 -10.15 -19.23
CA ASN A 119 -1.10 -9.80 -20.25
C ASN A 119 -0.40 -9.49 -21.57
N THR A 120 -0.61 -10.33 -22.59
CA THR A 120 -0.29 -9.98 -23.99
C THR A 120 -1.39 -9.10 -24.55
#